data_AF-A0A8T3YME8-F1
#
_entry.id   AF-A0A8T3YME8-F1
#
_cell.length_a   1.000
_cell.length_b   1.000
_cell.length_c   1.000
_cell.angle_alpha   90.00
_cell.angle_beta   90.00
_cell.angle_gamma   90.00
#
_symmetry.space_group_name_H-M   'P 1'
#
loop_
_entity.id
_entity.type
_entity.pdbx_description
1 polymer ?
#
loop_
_entity_poly.entity_id
_entity_poly.type
_entity_poly.pdbx_seq_one_letter_code
_entity_poly.pdbx_strand_id
1 'polypeptide(L)' 'RTHSWLNRFRGILIRWTKKATHYTAMLHLACGIITWRTTGLLG' A
#
# COMPACT_ATOMS: atom_id res chain seq x y z
N ARG A 1 -8.42 -4.70 12.83
CA ARG A 1 -8.38 -5.25 11.44
C ARG A 1 -7.54 -4.39 10.47
N THR A 2 -7.31 -3.10 10.74
CA THR A 2 -6.49 -2.16 9.92
C THR A 2 -4.99 -2.49 9.87
N HIS A 3 -4.42 -2.98 10.98
CA HIS A 3 -2.97 -3.23 11.09
C HIS A 3 -2.49 -4.42 10.24
N SER A 4 -3.35 -5.41 9.99
CA SER A 4 -2.97 -6.60 9.23
C SER A 4 -2.61 -6.28 7.78
N TRP A 5 -3.19 -5.24 7.20
CA TRP A 5 -2.88 -4.77 5.84
C TRP A 5 -1.50 -4.11 5.78
N LEU A 6 -1.22 -3.21 6.72
CA LEU A 6 0.10 -2.59 6.86
C LEU A 6 1.19 -3.64 7.12
N ASN A 7 0.87 -4.73 7.82
CA ASN A 7 1.80 -5.82 8.05
C ASN A 7 2.15 -6.61 6.77
N ARG A 8 1.25 -6.66 5.77
CA ARG A 8 1.49 -7.36 4.50
C ARG A 8 2.42 -6.57 3.57
N PHE A 9 2.32 -5.24 3.62
CA PHE A 9 3.16 -4.33 2.84
C PHE A 9 4.36 -3.80 3.64
N ARG A 10 4.59 -4.31 4.86
CA ARG A 10 5.63 -3.82 5.77
C ARG A 10 7.03 -3.98 5.22
N GLY A 11 7.36 -5.09 4.58
CA GLY A 11 8.71 -5.29 4.01
C GLY A 11 9.04 -4.27 2.91
N ILE A 12 8.04 -3.94 2.09
CA ILE A 12 8.12 -2.93 1.04
C ILE A 12 8.19 -1.53 1.68
N LEU A 13 7.32 -1.22 2.63
CA LEU A 13 7.35 0.05 3.38
C LEU A 13 8.68 0.27 4.09
N ILE A 14 9.18 -0.69 4.87
CA ILE A 14 10.42 -0.55 5.68
C ILE A 14 11.64 -0.29 4.78
N ARG A 15 11.70 -0.90 3.59
CA ARG A 15 12.83 -0.74 2.67
C ARG A 15 12.90 0.65 2.04
N TRP A 16 11.75 1.29 1.82
CA TRP A 16 11.64 2.52 1.02
C TRP A 16 11.15 3.74 1.82
N THR A 17 10.67 3.55 3.05
CA THR A 17 10.19 4.63 3.96
C THR A 17 11.29 5.49 4.56
N LYS A 18 12.58 5.24 4.24
CA LYS A 18 13.69 6.06 4.74
C LYS A 18 13.59 7.54 4.33
N LYS A 19 12.83 7.86 3.27
CA LYS A 19 12.52 9.23 2.84
C LYS A 19 11.01 9.43 2.83
N ALA A 20 10.52 10.50 3.47
CA ALA A 20 9.09 10.82 3.57
C ALA A 20 8.40 10.96 2.21
N THR A 21 9.11 11.43 1.18
CA THR A 21 8.60 11.55 -0.19
C THR A 21 8.29 10.20 -0.84
N HIS A 22 9.08 9.16 -0.54
CA HIS A 22 8.83 7.81 -1.06
C HIS A 22 7.71 7.11 -0.28
N TYR A 23 7.54 7.47 0.99
CA TYR A 23 6.47 6.94 1.84
C TYR A 23 5.08 7.31 1.31
N THR A 24 4.85 8.57 0.94
CA THR A 24 3.56 9.02 0.37
C THR A 24 3.26 8.39 -0.99
N ALA A 25 4.26 8.26 -1.86
CA ALA A 25 4.11 7.59 -3.15
C ALA A 25 3.72 6.11 -2.99
N MET A 26 4.33 5.41 -2.04
CA MET A 26 4.02 4.00 -1.78
C MET A 26 2.70 3.78 -1.06
N LEU A 27 2.29 4.71 -0.19
CA LEU A 27 0.94 4.72 0.37
C LEU A 27 -0.10 4.87 -0.75
N HIS A 28 0.12 5.78 -1.69
CA HIS A 28 -0.79 5.95 -2.83
C HIS A 28 -0.81 4.70 -3.73
N LEU A 29 0.34 4.11 -4.03
CA LEU A 29 0.41 2.87 -4.79
C LEU A 29 -0.36 1.73 -4.08
N ALA A 30 -0.17 1.59 -2.77
CA ALA A 30 -0.84 0.58 -1.97
C ALA A 30 -2.37 0.82 -1.92
N CYS A 31 -2.82 2.07 -1.77
CA CYS A 31 -4.24 2.43 -1.90
C CYS A 31 -4.79 2.12 -3.29
N GLY A 32 -4.07 2.45 -4.36
CA GLY A 32 -4.46 2.14 -5.74
C GLY A 32 -4.62 0.63 -5.98
N ILE A 33 -3.72 -0.19 -5.43
CA ILE A 33 -3.81 -1.66 -5.49
C ILE A 33 -5.02 -2.18 -4.70
N ILE A 34 -5.33 -1.60 -3.54
CA ILE A 34 -6.56 -1.96 -2.82
C ILE A 34 -7.76 -1.62 -3.67
N THR A 35 -7.87 -0.36 -4.12
CA THR A 35 -8.99 0.13 -4.91
C THR A 35 -9.18 -0.73 -6.15
N TRP A 36 -8.10 -1.05 -6.88
CA TRP A 36 -8.14 -1.96 -8.02
C TRP A 36 -8.72 -3.35 -7.67
N ARG A 37 -8.28 -3.94 -6.55
CA ARG A 37 -8.77 -5.25 -6.09
C ARG A 37 -10.21 -5.20 -5.58
N THR A 38 -10.62 -4.12 -4.92
CA THR A 38 -11.98 -3.96 -4.38
C THR A 38 -12.98 -3.52 -5.44
N THR A 39 -12.54 -2.74 -6.42
CA THR A 39 -13.39 -2.22 -7.50
C THR A 39 -13.88 -3.34 -8.39
N GLY A 40 -13.18 -4.47 -8.50
CA GLY A 40 -13.74 -5.71 -9.06
C GLY A 40 -14.39 -5.55 -10.44
N LEU A 41 -14.04 -4.51 -11.20
CA LEU A 41 -14.75 -4.10 -12.43
C LEU A 41 -14.53 -5.06 -13.61
N LEU A 42 -13.71 -6.09 -13.40
CA LEU A 42 -13.50 -7.22 -14.32
C LEU A 42 -14.06 -8.52 -13.70
N GLY A 43 -15.24 -8.42 -13.07
CA GLY A 43 -16.04 -9.55 -12.60
C GLY A 43 -17.42 -9.50 -13.23
#